data_AF-A0A847TL89-F1
#
_entry.id   AF-A0A847TL89-F1
#
_cell.length_a   1.000
_cell.length_b   1.000
_cell.length_c   1.000
_cell.angle_alpha   90.00
_cell.angle_beta   90.00
_cell.angle_gamma   90.00
#
_symmetry.space_group_name_H-M   'P 1'
#
loop_
_entity.id
_entity.type
_entity.pdbx_description
1 polymer ?
#
loop_
_entity_poly.entity_id
_entity_poly.type
_entity_poly.pdbx_seq_one_letter_code
_entity_poly.pdbx_strand_id
1 'polypeptide(L)'
;MAPTHVAMSLALAAAVAVVAPAAAPLVVAAAVVGGVFPDLDMVVGVHRRTLHQVEAFVGGSVGFGAVAVVTGDPLAAAAATGFVAAALHCAADYLGGSSEARPWEARTDRGVYIRSLGGWVEPRRLAAYDGSPGDLALAAALSVPGLLALGDGPRGILLASLAVGVIYTLVRKRVPQLSGRAPAVTAAVVALYSVLGRRR
;
A
#
# COMPACT_ATOMS: atom_id res chain seq x y z
N MET A 1 1.69 5.98 -4.44
CA MET A 1 2.12 6.65 -3.18
C MET A 1 2.59 5.58 -2.22
N ALA A 2 3.82 5.12 -2.41
CA ALA A 2 4.42 3.95 -1.77
C ALA A 2 4.36 3.97 -0.23
N PRO A 3 4.81 5.03 0.47
CA PRO A 3 4.70 5.06 1.94
C PRO A 3 3.25 5.18 2.41
N THR A 4 2.40 5.91 1.68
CA THR A 4 1.02 6.19 2.09
C THR A 4 0.13 4.96 2.03
N HIS A 5 0.23 4.10 1.00
CA HIS A 5 -0.66 2.94 0.90
C HIS A 5 -0.45 1.96 2.07
N VAL A 6 0.80 1.75 2.51
CA VAL A 6 1.10 0.87 3.66
C VAL A 6 0.53 1.47 4.94
N ALA A 7 0.70 2.79 5.14
CA ALA A 7 0.16 3.49 6.30
C ALA A 7 -1.38 3.40 6.34
N MET A 8 -2.05 3.58 5.20
CA MET A 8 -3.51 3.44 5.08
C MET A 8 -3.99 2.03 5.44
N SER A 9 -3.31 0.99 4.94
CA SER A 9 -3.64 -0.40 5.24
C SER A 9 -3.51 -0.73 6.73
N LEU A 10 -2.44 -0.25 7.38
CA LEU A 10 -2.23 -0.50 8.81
C LEU A 10 -3.17 0.34 9.70
N ALA A 11 -3.52 1.56 9.27
CA ALA A 11 -4.54 2.37 9.94
C ALA A 11 -5.92 1.70 9.87
N LEU A 12 -6.29 1.15 8.71
CA LEU A 12 -7.49 0.34 8.54
C LEU A 12 -7.47 -0.88 9.47
N ALA A 13 -6.36 -1.63 9.48
CA ALA A 13 -6.24 -2.80 10.34
C ALA A 13 -6.39 -2.45 11.83
N ALA A 14 -5.85 -1.31 12.26
CA ALA A 14 -6.02 -0.80 13.61
C ALA A 14 -7.49 -0.52 13.94
N ALA A 15 -8.21 0.17 13.05
CA ALA A 15 -9.64 0.45 13.24
C ALA A 15 -10.47 -0.84 13.32
N VAL A 16 -10.21 -1.81 12.43
CA VAL A 16 -10.93 -3.09 12.43
C VAL A 16 -10.58 -3.92 13.66
N ALA A 17 -9.32 -3.93 14.11
CA ALA A 17 -8.89 -4.66 15.30
C ALA A 17 -9.55 -4.14 16.59
N VAL A 18 -9.89 -2.84 16.65
CA VAL A 18 -10.66 -2.28 17.78
C VAL A 18 -12.09 -2.81 17.82
N VAL A 19 -12.72 -2.98 16.65
CA VAL A 19 -14.11 -3.46 16.53
C VAL A 19 -14.21 -4.99 16.61
N ALA A 20 -13.20 -5.71 16.10
CA ALA A 20 -13.15 -7.17 16.07
C ALA A 20 -11.80 -7.70 16.60
N PRO A 21 -11.54 -7.61 17.93
CA PRO A 21 -10.26 -7.99 18.51
C PRO A 21 -9.86 -9.45 18.26
N ALA A 22 -10.83 -10.36 18.22
CA ALA A 22 -10.59 -11.77 17.93
C ALA A 22 -10.05 -12.02 16.52
N ALA A 23 -10.34 -11.14 15.56
CA ALA A 23 -9.86 -11.23 14.18
C ALA A 23 -8.55 -10.47 13.95
N ALA A 24 -8.03 -9.74 14.95
CA ALA A 24 -6.94 -8.78 14.77
C ALA A 24 -5.69 -9.35 14.07
N PRO A 25 -5.16 -10.54 14.41
CA PRO A 25 -4.00 -11.09 13.70
C PRO A 25 -4.26 -11.33 12.20
N LEU A 26 -5.45 -11.86 11.87
CA LEU A 26 -5.85 -12.15 10.48
C LEU A 26 -6.09 -10.87 9.69
N VAL A 27 -6.76 -9.90 10.30
CA VAL A 27 -7.06 -8.58 9.72
C VAL A 27 -5.76 -7.82 9.43
N VAL A 28 -4.80 -7.81 10.35
CA VAL A 28 -3.48 -7.17 10.13
C VAL A 28 -2.75 -7.85 8.98
N ALA A 29 -2.67 -9.18 8.98
CA ALA A 29 -2.01 -9.92 7.91
C ALA A 29 -2.66 -9.66 6.54
N ALA A 30 -4.00 -9.71 6.48
CA ALA A 30 -4.74 -9.44 5.26
C ALA A 30 -4.59 -8.00 4.78
N ALA A 31 -4.55 -7.01 5.68
CA ALA A 31 -4.31 -5.62 5.32
C ALA A 31 -2.93 -5.40 4.70
N VAL A 32 -1.89 -6.05 5.25
CA VAL A 32 -0.54 -6.00 4.67
C VAL A 32 -0.52 -6.65 3.29
N VAL A 33 -1.09 -7.86 3.16
CA VAL A 33 -1.15 -8.57 1.87
C VAL A 33 -1.91 -7.76 0.83
N GLY A 34 -3.12 -7.30 1.17
CA GLY A 34 -3.95 -6.49 0.27
C GLY A 34 -3.32 -5.15 -0.08
N GLY A 35 -2.64 -4.52 0.88
CA GLY A 35 -1.93 -3.27 0.67
C GLY A 35 -0.72 -3.38 -0.26
N VAL A 36 -0.10 -4.55 -0.40
CA VAL A 36 1.07 -4.77 -1.26
C VAL A 36 0.68 -5.44 -2.59
N PHE A 37 -0.37 -6.24 -2.60
CA PHE A 37 -0.76 -7.08 -3.74
C PHE A 37 -0.86 -6.33 -5.09
N PRO A 38 -1.46 -5.13 -5.19
CA PRO A 38 -1.57 -4.43 -6.47
C PRO A 38 -0.22 -4.15 -7.13
N ASP A 39 0.80 -3.77 -6.34
CA ASP A 39 2.15 -3.45 -6.83
C ASP A 39 2.91 -4.64 -7.44
N LEU A 40 2.44 -5.88 -7.21
CA LEU A 40 3.03 -7.05 -7.85
C LEU A 40 2.92 -6.98 -9.40
N ASP A 41 2.04 -6.12 -9.94
CA ASP A 41 1.99 -5.85 -11.38
C ASP A 41 3.18 -5.07 -11.93
N MET A 42 4.07 -4.55 -11.09
CA MET A 42 5.41 -4.12 -11.51
C MET A 42 6.27 -5.28 -12.03
N VAL A 43 5.98 -6.52 -11.62
CA VAL A 43 6.73 -7.72 -11.99
C VAL A 43 5.98 -8.55 -13.02
N VAL A 44 4.67 -8.73 -12.84
CA VAL A 44 3.87 -9.68 -13.64
C VAL A 44 3.07 -9.02 -14.77
N GLY A 45 3.14 -7.70 -14.95
CA GLY A 45 2.34 -7.03 -15.97
C GLY A 45 2.60 -5.54 -16.14
N VAL A 46 1.52 -4.80 -16.35
CA VAL A 46 1.53 -3.34 -16.49
C VAL A 46 1.15 -2.74 -15.15
N HIS A 47 2.10 -2.01 -14.57
CA HIS A 47 1.91 -1.36 -13.28
C HIS A 47 0.68 -0.43 -13.29
N ARG A 48 -0.14 -0.52 -12.25
CA ARG A 48 -1.42 0.20 -12.09
C ARG A 48 -2.52 -0.19 -13.08
N ARG A 49 -2.45 -1.41 -13.62
CA ARG A 49 -3.44 -1.95 -14.57
C ARG A 49 -3.68 -3.44 -14.42
N THR A 50 -2.63 -4.25 -14.36
CA THR A 50 -2.78 -5.71 -14.41
C THR A 50 -3.35 -6.24 -13.10
N LEU A 51 -2.80 -5.87 -11.95
CA LEU A 51 -3.29 -6.33 -10.65
C LEU A 51 -4.03 -5.25 -9.86
N HIS A 52 -3.98 -4.00 -10.30
CA HIS A 52 -4.81 -2.91 -9.78
C HIS A 52 -6.28 -3.04 -10.23
N GLN A 53 -6.95 -4.05 -9.70
CA GLN A 53 -8.33 -4.42 -10.04
C GLN A 53 -9.32 -3.65 -9.17
N VAL A 54 -9.39 -2.32 -9.35
CA VAL A 54 -10.19 -1.42 -8.49
C VAL A 54 -11.61 -1.92 -8.26
N GLU A 55 -12.32 -2.26 -9.33
CA GLU A 55 -13.72 -2.70 -9.25
C GLU A 55 -13.85 -4.05 -8.53
N ALA A 56 -12.93 -4.99 -8.77
CA ALA A 56 -12.94 -6.28 -8.09
C ALA A 56 -12.62 -6.14 -6.60
N PHE A 57 -11.71 -5.23 -6.24
CA PHE A 57 -11.38 -4.96 -4.84
C PHE A 57 -12.56 -4.33 -4.11
N VAL A 58 -13.21 -3.32 -4.69
CA VAL A 58 -14.43 -2.74 -4.12
C VAL A 58 -15.54 -3.78 -3.97
N GLY A 59 -15.77 -4.60 -5.01
CA GLY A 59 -16.76 -5.68 -4.94
C GLY A 59 -16.45 -6.71 -3.86
N GLY A 60 -15.18 -7.12 -3.73
CA GLY A 60 -14.71 -8.02 -2.68
C GLY A 60 -14.88 -7.43 -1.28
N SER A 61 -14.56 -6.13 -1.09
CA SER A 61 -14.77 -5.43 0.18
C SER A 61 -16.23 -5.47 0.62
N VAL A 62 -17.15 -5.17 -0.30
CA VAL A 62 -18.59 -5.17 0.00
C VAL A 62 -19.10 -6.58 0.27
N GLY A 63 -18.73 -7.55 -0.58
CA GLY A 63 -19.19 -8.94 -0.47
C GLY A 63 -18.72 -9.61 0.82
N PHE A 64 -17.41 -9.62 1.07
CA PHE A 64 -16.86 -10.23 2.29
C PHE A 64 -17.22 -9.42 3.55
N GLY A 65 -17.35 -8.10 3.43
CA GLY A 65 -17.82 -7.25 4.53
C GLY A 65 -19.24 -7.60 4.96
N ALA A 66 -20.14 -7.80 4.00
CA ALA A 66 -21.51 -8.24 4.29
C ALA A 66 -21.53 -9.61 4.98
N VAL A 67 -20.74 -10.57 4.48
CA VAL A 67 -20.61 -11.89 5.14
C VAL A 67 -20.11 -11.73 6.58
N ALA A 68 -19.03 -10.96 6.78
CA ALA A 68 -18.44 -10.75 8.10
C ALA A 68 -19.45 -10.14 9.09
N VAL A 69 -20.25 -9.16 8.66
CA VAL A 69 -21.26 -8.51 9.51
C VAL A 69 -22.39 -9.47 9.86
N VAL A 70 -22.84 -10.31 8.91
CA VAL A 70 -23.95 -11.24 9.12
C VAL A 70 -23.55 -12.43 9.98
N THR A 71 -22.35 -12.97 9.79
CA THR A 71 -21.92 -14.23 10.42
C THR A 71 -20.98 -14.05 11.61
N GLY A 72 -20.33 -12.88 11.72
CA GLY A 72 -19.24 -12.67 12.68
C GLY A 72 -17.96 -13.45 12.34
N ASP A 73 -17.84 -14.01 11.13
CA ASP A 73 -16.69 -14.86 10.75
C ASP A 73 -15.39 -14.03 10.63
N PRO A 74 -14.35 -14.34 11.43
CA PRO A 74 -13.07 -13.64 11.37
C PRO A 74 -12.35 -13.79 10.02
N LEU A 75 -12.56 -14.87 9.28
CA LEU A 75 -11.97 -15.04 7.94
C LEU A 75 -12.62 -14.13 6.92
N ALA A 76 -13.95 -13.99 6.96
CA ALA A 76 -14.67 -13.02 6.14
C ALA A 76 -14.22 -11.58 6.46
N ALA A 77 -14.04 -11.25 7.74
CA ALA A 77 -13.54 -9.93 8.15
C ALA A 77 -12.11 -9.67 7.64
N ALA A 78 -11.23 -10.67 7.70
CA ALA A 78 -9.88 -10.59 7.17
C ALA A 78 -9.88 -10.41 5.65
N ALA A 79 -10.67 -11.21 4.91
CA ALA A 79 -10.81 -11.09 3.46
C ALA A 79 -11.32 -9.69 3.07
N ALA A 80 -12.38 -9.21 3.72
CA ALA A 80 -12.91 -7.87 3.51
C ALA A 80 -11.84 -6.80 3.72
N THR A 81 -11.07 -6.91 4.82
CA THR A 81 -9.98 -5.99 5.14
C THR A 81 -8.91 -6.00 4.05
N GLY A 82 -8.49 -7.17 3.57
CA GLY A 82 -7.52 -7.28 2.49
C GLY A 82 -8.00 -6.62 1.19
N PHE A 83 -9.27 -6.82 0.83
CA PHE A 83 -9.87 -6.13 -0.32
C PHE A 83 -9.93 -4.62 -0.13
N VAL A 84 -10.32 -4.14 1.06
CA VAL A 84 -10.33 -2.70 1.34
C VAL A 84 -8.91 -2.14 1.26
N ALA A 85 -7.91 -2.82 1.82
CA ALA A 85 -6.51 -2.41 1.74
C ALA A 85 -6.02 -2.32 0.28
N ALA A 86 -6.39 -3.28 -0.58
CA ALA A 86 -6.07 -3.24 -2.01
C ALA A 86 -6.80 -2.11 -2.75
N ALA A 87 -8.05 -1.80 -2.39
CA ALA A 87 -8.78 -0.65 -2.91
C ALA A 87 -8.16 0.68 -2.43
N LEU A 88 -7.75 0.78 -1.16
CA LEU A 88 -7.07 1.95 -0.61
C LEU A 88 -5.70 2.16 -1.26
N HIS A 89 -4.99 1.09 -1.61
CA HIS A 89 -3.77 1.19 -2.42
C HIS A 89 -4.05 1.87 -3.76
N CYS A 90 -5.05 1.37 -4.50
CA CYS A 90 -5.44 1.97 -5.78
C CYS A 90 -5.89 3.43 -5.61
N ALA A 91 -6.61 3.73 -4.53
CA ALA A 91 -7.00 5.10 -4.20
C ALA A 91 -5.79 5.99 -3.91
N ALA A 92 -4.80 5.51 -3.15
CA ALA A 92 -3.57 6.26 -2.88
C ALA A 92 -2.79 6.57 -4.18
N ASP A 93 -2.79 5.63 -5.13
CA ASP A 93 -2.18 5.85 -6.45
C ASP A 93 -2.94 6.83 -7.33
N TYR A 94 -4.27 6.79 -7.29
CA TYR A 94 -5.12 7.78 -7.94
C TYR A 94 -4.95 9.18 -7.32
N LEU A 95 -4.87 9.27 -6.00
CA LEU A 95 -4.69 10.53 -5.28
C LEU A 95 -3.28 11.11 -5.44
N GLY A 96 -2.30 10.25 -5.73
CA GLY A 96 -0.89 10.59 -5.89
C GLY A 96 -0.52 11.11 -7.27
N GLY A 97 0.70 10.76 -7.70
CA GLY A 97 1.24 11.09 -9.03
C GLY A 97 1.08 9.96 -10.05
N SER A 98 1.54 10.22 -11.27
CA SER A 98 1.59 9.25 -12.39
C SER A 98 2.53 8.07 -12.12
N SER A 99 2.33 6.96 -12.84
CA SER A 99 3.11 5.71 -12.71
C SER A 99 4.48 5.72 -13.42
N GLU A 100 4.89 6.85 -13.97
CA GLU A 100 6.17 6.98 -14.66
C GLU A 100 7.37 6.92 -13.70
N ALA A 101 8.54 6.55 -14.21
CA ALA A 101 9.74 6.41 -13.36
C ALA A 101 10.11 7.73 -12.64
N ARG A 102 9.85 8.87 -13.29
CA ARG A 102 10.12 10.22 -12.81
C ARG A 102 8.82 11.02 -12.60
N PRO A 103 8.01 10.65 -11.59
CA PRO A 103 6.67 11.23 -11.41
C PRO A 103 6.69 12.72 -11.06
N TRP A 104 7.83 13.27 -10.63
CA TRP A 104 8.01 14.72 -10.43
C TRP A 104 8.09 15.51 -11.74
N GLU A 105 8.23 14.86 -12.89
CA GLU A 105 8.20 15.52 -14.21
C GLU A 105 6.77 15.58 -14.78
N ALA A 106 5.83 14.78 -14.23
CA ALA A 106 4.41 14.78 -14.57
C ALA A 106 4.13 14.75 -16.09
N ARG A 107 4.83 13.91 -16.85
CA ARG A 107 4.71 13.88 -18.33
C ARG A 107 3.53 13.06 -18.82
N THR A 108 2.88 12.30 -17.94
CA THR A 108 1.74 11.47 -18.28
C THR A 108 0.61 11.63 -17.26
N ASP A 109 -0.61 11.39 -17.71
CA ASP A 109 -1.82 11.38 -16.90
C ASP A 109 -2.31 9.96 -16.60
N ARG A 110 -1.36 9.02 -16.51
CA ARG A 110 -1.65 7.62 -16.15
C ARG A 110 -1.63 7.47 -14.63
N GLY A 111 -2.78 7.68 -14.01
CA GLY A 111 -3.00 7.48 -12.58
C GLY A 111 -3.25 6.00 -12.29
N VAL A 112 -4.47 5.53 -12.53
CA VAL A 112 -4.88 4.12 -12.38
C VAL A 112 -5.77 3.73 -13.55
N TYR A 113 -5.61 2.52 -14.08
CA TYR A 113 -6.46 2.01 -15.16
C TYR A 113 -7.78 1.47 -14.60
N ILE A 114 -8.90 1.97 -15.11
CA ILE A 114 -10.25 1.52 -14.74
C ILE A 114 -10.82 0.70 -15.90
N ARG A 115 -11.09 -0.57 -15.64
CA ARG A 115 -11.40 -1.55 -16.70
C ARG A 115 -12.79 -1.36 -17.27
N SER A 116 -13.75 -1.03 -16.42
CA SER A 116 -15.10 -0.65 -16.84
C SER A 116 -15.12 0.58 -17.77
N LEU A 117 -14.16 1.51 -17.61
CA LEU A 117 -13.99 2.68 -18.48
C LEU A 117 -13.06 2.40 -19.68
N GLY A 118 -12.39 1.25 -19.71
CA GLY A 118 -11.42 0.90 -20.76
C GLY A 118 -10.18 1.80 -20.81
N GLY A 119 -9.92 2.62 -19.77
CA GLY A 119 -8.98 3.74 -19.86
C GLY A 119 -8.24 4.07 -18.56
N TRP A 120 -7.21 4.90 -18.70
CA TRP A 120 -6.49 5.50 -17.58
C TRP A 120 -7.28 6.67 -17.03
N VAL A 121 -7.38 6.75 -15.71
CA VAL A 121 -7.89 7.92 -15.01
C VAL A 121 -6.70 8.77 -14.55
N GLU A 122 -6.81 10.09 -14.77
CA GLU A 122 -5.79 11.07 -14.40
C GLU A 122 -5.53 11.08 -12.88
N PRO A 123 -4.26 11.13 -12.44
CA PRO A 123 -3.94 11.23 -11.02
C PRO A 123 -4.27 12.63 -10.47
N ARG A 124 -4.72 12.72 -9.21
CA ARG A 124 -5.09 14.00 -8.58
C ARG A 124 -3.91 14.84 -8.12
N ARG A 125 -2.73 14.24 -7.96
CA ARG A 125 -1.48 14.92 -7.58
C ARG A 125 -1.58 15.67 -6.24
N LEU A 126 -2.25 15.08 -5.26
CA LEU A 126 -2.32 15.64 -3.89
C LEU A 126 -0.95 15.71 -3.23
N ALA A 127 -0.08 14.74 -3.54
CA ALA A 127 1.34 14.83 -3.26
C ALA A 127 2.07 15.27 -4.54
N ALA A 128 3.14 16.07 -4.37
CA ALA A 128 3.96 16.54 -5.49
C ALA A 128 4.46 15.39 -6.38
N TYR A 129 4.83 14.27 -5.74
CA TYR A 129 5.12 13.00 -6.40
C TYR A 129 5.17 11.86 -5.37
N ASP A 130 5.12 10.62 -5.87
CA ASP A 130 5.32 9.40 -5.08
C ASP A 130 6.71 9.36 -4.43
N GLY A 131 6.78 9.24 -3.11
CA GLY A 131 8.03 9.34 -2.33
C GLY A 131 8.54 10.77 -2.16
N SER A 132 7.66 11.78 -2.24
CA SER A 132 7.99 13.15 -1.85
C SER A 132 7.94 13.34 -0.33
N PRO A 133 8.55 14.40 0.24
CA PRO A 133 8.41 14.71 1.65
C PRO A 133 6.94 14.88 2.11
N GLY A 134 6.07 15.40 1.23
CA GLY A 134 4.63 15.50 1.51
C GLY A 134 3.93 14.13 1.56
N ASP A 135 4.31 13.20 0.69
CA ASP A 135 3.82 11.80 0.73
C ASP A 135 4.25 11.12 2.04
N LEU A 136 5.51 11.29 2.45
CA LEU A 136 5.99 10.77 3.73
C LEU A 136 5.27 11.40 4.94
N ALA A 137 5.04 12.72 4.92
CA ALA A 137 4.31 13.40 5.99
C ALA A 137 2.88 12.89 6.12
N LEU A 138 2.20 12.66 4.99
CA LEU A 138 0.87 12.06 4.97
C LEU A 138 0.90 10.63 5.53
N ALA A 139 1.86 9.81 5.10
CA ALA A 139 2.03 8.45 5.62
C ALA A 139 2.28 8.44 7.14
N ALA A 140 3.12 9.35 7.65
CA ALA A 140 3.36 9.51 9.08
C ALA A 140 2.10 9.91 9.85
N ALA A 141 1.31 10.85 9.33
CA ALA A 141 0.05 11.26 9.94
C ALA A 141 -0.98 10.12 9.99
N LEU A 142 -1.13 9.40 8.88
CA LEU A 142 -2.02 8.23 8.78
C LEU A 142 -1.56 7.05 9.64
N SER A 143 -0.28 7.02 10.01
CA SER A 143 0.27 5.98 10.88
C SER A 143 -0.05 6.17 12.36
N VAL A 144 -0.47 7.38 12.78
CA VAL A 144 -0.74 7.70 14.19
C VAL A 144 -1.79 6.76 14.83
N PRO A 145 -2.96 6.49 14.22
CA PRO A 145 -3.92 5.54 14.78
C PRO A 145 -3.32 4.15 15.00
N GLY A 146 -2.53 3.66 14.04
CA GLY A 146 -1.86 2.36 14.13
C GLY A 146 -0.82 2.32 15.25
N LEU A 147 -0.05 3.39 15.44
CA LEU A 147 0.93 3.49 16.54
C LEU A 147 0.26 3.41 17.92
N LEU A 148 -0.91 4.06 18.07
CA LEU A 148 -1.63 4.14 19.33
C LEU A 148 -2.42 2.87 19.65
N ALA A 149 -3.04 2.24 18.65
CA ALA A 149 -3.98 1.15 18.86
C ALA A 149 -3.39 -0.26 18.68
N LEU A 150 -2.33 -0.42 17.88
CA LEU A 150 -1.75 -1.75 17.61
C LEU A 150 -0.77 -2.18 18.70
N GLY A 151 -0.73 -3.49 18.97
CA GLY A 151 0.28 -4.12 19.83
C GLY A 151 1.68 -4.14 19.21
N ASP A 152 2.67 -4.61 19.96
CA ASP A 152 4.10 -4.45 19.62
C ASP A 152 4.49 -5.05 18.27
N GLY A 153 3.92 -6.19 17.87
CA GLY A 153 4.21 -6.83 16.58
C GLY A 153 3.82 -5.95 15.38
N PRO A 154 2.52 -5.66 15.17
CA PRO A 154 2.09 -4.80 14.07
C PRO A 154 2.63 -3.37 14.17
N ARG A 155 2.83 -2.84 15.38
CA ARG A 155 3.50 -1.54 15.59
C ARG A 155 4.93 -1.57 15.04
N GLY A 156 5.68 -2.66 15.27
CA GLY A 156 7.01 -2.86 14.69
C GLY A 156 7.01 -2.86 13.16
N ILE A 157 6.02 -3.51 12.53
CA ILE A 157 5.85 -3.50 11.07
C ILE A 157 5.60 -2.09 10.55
N LEU A 158 4.73 -1.34 11.22
CA LEU A 158 4.43 0.05 10.87
C LEU A 158 5.68 0.94 10.98
N LEU A 159 6.43 0.83 12.08
CA LEU A 159 7.67 1.59 12.29
C LEU A 159 8.73 1.24 11.23
N ALA A 160 8.88 -0.04 10.92
CA ALA A 160 9.77 -0.49 9.86
C ALA A 160 9.34 0.07 8.49
N SER A 161 8.04 0.07 8.20
CA SER A 161 7.48 0.62 6.97
C SER A 161 7.72 2.13 6.86
N LEU A 162 7.55 2.88 7.95
CA LEU A 162 7.90 4.30 8.00
C LEU A 162 9.39 4.54 7.78
N ALA A 163 10.26 3.73 8.40
CA ALA A 163 11.71 3.82 8.17
C ALA A 163 12.07 3.56 6.70
N VAL A 164 11.45 2.56 6.07
CA VAL A 164 11.58 2.31 4.63
C VAL A 164 11.05 3.51 3.83
N GLY A 165 9.93 4.11 4.23
CA GLY A 165 9.37 5.31 3.62
C GLY A 165 10.31 6.53 3.68
N VAL A 166 10.99 6.72 4.81
CA VAL A 166 12.03 7.75 4.98
C VAL A 166 13.17 7.51 4.00
N ILE A 167 13.72 6.30 3.98
CA ILE A 167 14.81 5.92 3.06
C ILE A 167 14.39 6.13 1.60
N TYR A 168 13.20 5.63 1.24
CA TYR A 168 12.63 5.78 -0.09
C TYR A 168 12.52 7.24 -0.48
N THR A 169 12.00 8.09 0.40
CA THR A 169 11.86 9.53 0.16
C THR A 169 13.21 10.19 -0.11
N LEU A 170 14.24 9.84 0.66
CA LEU A 170 15.60 10.38 0.51
C LEU A 170 16.25 9.96 -0.82
N VAL A 171 16.00 8.72 -1.27
CA VAL A 171 16.65 8.16 -2.48
C VAL A 171 15.75 8.22 -3.72
N ARG A 172 14.48 8.65 -3.61
CA ARG A 172 13.45 8.53 -4.65
C ARG A 172 13.88 9.07 -6.00
N LYS A 173 14.55 10.22 -6.02
CA LYS A 173 15.02 10.86 -7.25
C LYS A 173 16.18 10.11 -7.92
N ARG A 174 16.88 9.25 -7.20
CA ARG A 174 17.98 8.41 -7.69
C ARG A 174 17.50 7.03 -8.17
N VAL A 175 16.34 6.55 -7.71
CA VAL A 175 15.79 5.22 -8.07
C VAL A 175 15.76 4.96 -9.58
N PRO A 176 15.31 5.88 -10.45
CA PRO A 176 15.31 5.63 -11.91
C PRO A 176 16.70 5.44 -12.53
N GLN A 177 17.74 5.96 -11.87
CA GLN A 177 19.14 5.79 -12.30
C GLN A 177 19.72 4.44 -11.84
N LEU A 178 19.12 3.85 -10.80
CA LEU A 178 19.48 2.56 -10.23
C LEU A 178 18.79 1.39 -10.94
N SER A 179 17.56 1.58 -11.43
CA SER A 179 16.82 0.56 -12.19
C SER A 179 17.51 0.13 -13.49
N GLY A 180 18.39 0.97 -14.04
CA GLY A 180 19.27 0.62 -15.18
C GLY A 180 20.57 -0.09 -14.78
N ARG A 181 20.85 -0.27 -13.48
CA ARG A 181 22.08 -0.87 -12.94
C ARG A 181 21.82 -2.10 -12.04
N ALA A 182 20.62 -2.25 -11.52
CA ALA A 182 20.15 -3.46 -10.83
C ALA A 182 18.61 -3.50 -10.91
N PRO A 183 17.98 -4.70 -11.00
CA PRO A 183 16.54 -4.82 -10.86
C PRO A 183 16.08 -4.18 -9.54
N ALA A 184 15.00 -3.38 -9.55
CA ALA A 184 14.48 -2.70 -8.37
C ALA A 184 14.21 -3.64 -7.18
N VAL A 185 13.91 -4.90 -7.48
CA VAL A 185 13.74 -6.00 -6.53
C VAL A 185 15.02 -6.25 -5.72
N THR A 186 16.20 -6.10 -6.31
CA THR A 186 17.48 -6.37 -5.63
C THR A 186 17.76 -5.37 -4.52
N ALA A 187 17.42 -4.09 -4.70
CA ALA A 187 17.65 -3.07 -3.67
C ALA A 187 16.72 -3.27 -2.46
N ALA A 188 15.45 -3.60 -2.69
CA ALA A 188 14.50 -3.90 -1.62
C ALA A 188 14.85 -5.20 -0.89
N VAL A 189 15.25 -6.25 -1.64
CA VAL A 189 15.68 -7.54 -1.08
C VAL A 189 16.98 -7.41 -0.28
N VAL A 190 17.98 -6.67 -0.76
CA VAL A 190 19.24 -6.44 -0.04
C VAL A 190 19.00 -5.62 1.24
N ALA A 191 18.11 -4.62 1.20
CA ALA A 191 17.73 -3.86 2.40
C ALA A 191 17.03 -4.76 3.43
N LEU A 192 16.09 -5.62 2.98
CA LEU A 192 15.39 -6.57 3.83
C LEU A 192 16.34 -7.63 4.44
N TYR A 193 17.27 -8.15 3.62
CA TYR A 193 18.27 -9.14 4.05
C TYR A 193 19.28 -8.54 5.05
N SER A 194 19.63 -7.26 4.92
CA SER A 194 20.56 -6.57 5.82
C SER A 194 19.95 -6.26 7.20
N VAL A 195 18.62 -6.17 7.27
CA VAL A 195 17.86 -5.98 8.52
C VAL A 195 17.64 -7.32 9.23
N LEU A 196 17.36 -8.38 8.48
CA LEU A 196 17.12 -9.72 9.03
C LEU A 196 18.39 -10.50 9.34
N GLY A 197 19.49 -10.23 8.63
CA GLY A 197 20.78 -10.91 8.79
C GLY A 197 21.62 -10.44 9.99
N ARG A 198 21.17 -9.41 10.73
CA ARG A 198 21.88 -8.87 11.91
C ARG A 198 21.43 -9.44 13.26
N ARG A 199 20.84 -10.63 13.24
CA ARG A 199 20.58 -11.42 14.46
C ARG A 199 21.07 -12.85 14.29
N ARG A 200 22.39 -13.03 14.30
CA ARG A 200 23.09 -14.19 14.89
C ARG A 200 24.44 -13.72 15.40
#